data_AF-A0A660YVT0-F1
#
_entry.id   AF-A0A660YVT0-F1
#
_cell.length_a   1.000
_cell.length_b   1.000
_cell.length_c   1.000
_cell.angle_alpha   90.00
_cell.angle_beta   90.00
_cell.angle_gamma   90.00
#
_symmetry.space_group_name_H-M   'P 1'
#
loop_
_entity.id
_entity.type
_entity.pdbx_description
1 polymer ?
#
loop_
_entity_poly.entity_id
_entity_poly.type
_entity_poly.pdbx_seq_one_letter_code
_entity_poly.pdbx_strand_id
1 'polypeptide(L)'
;DNPPCVSCCPTGASHVHDVGVVVLVTHEECIGCKACLASCPYDARFINPEGYADKCTFCIHRVEKGEDPACVSVCPTHCMHFGDLDDPNSEVSKLLNSRRNHALIPEAGTKPQIFYLT
;
A
#
# COMPACT_ATOMS: atom_id res chain seq x y z
N ASP A 1 -4.57 -2.20 8.48
CA ASP A 1 -5.72 -2.74 9.25
C ASP A 1 -7.04 -2.00 9.11
N ASN A 2 -7.08 -0.70 8.81
CA ASN A 2 -8.35 0.00 8.58
C ASN A 2 -8.30 0.90 7.34
N PRO A 3 -8.28 0.34 6.12
CA PRO A 3 -8.26 1.12 4.90
C PRO A 3 -9.66 1.69 4.59
N PRO A 4 -9.91 3.01 4.77
CA PRO A 4 -11.26 3.59 4.56
C PRO A 4 -11.74 3.38 3.12
N CYS A 5 -10.80 3.40 2.18
CA CYS A 5 -11.01 3.13 0.77
C CYS A 5 -11.54 1.72 0.43
N VAL A 6 -11.42 0.74 1.33
CA VAL A 6 -12.09 -0.58 1.21
C VAL A 6 -13.52 -0.45 1.73
N SER A 7 -13.69 0.05 2.96
CA SER A 7 -15.01 0.16 3.59
C SER A 7 -16.00 1.05 2.85
N CYS A 8 -15.53 2.08 2.13
CA CYS A 8 -16.39 3.00 1.39
C CYS A 8 -16.69 2.53 -0.05
N CYS A 9 -16.11 1.41 -0.51
CA CYS A 9 -16.29 0.94 -1.87
C CYS A 9 -17.66 0.24 -2.00
N PRO A 10 -18.62 0.80 -2.77
CA PRO A 10 -19.98 0.27 -2.80
C PRO A 10 -20.08 -1.06 -3.57
N THR A 11 -19.10 -1.40 -4.41
CA THR A 11 -19.11 -2.61 -5.24
C THR A 11 -18.23 -3.73 -4.70
N GLY A 12 -17.42 -3.46 -3.67
CA GLY A 12 -16.42 -4.41 -3.18
C GLY A 12 -15.13 -4.45 -4.00
N ALA A 13 -15.03 -3.70 -5.10
CA ALA A 13 -13.85 -3.69 -5.97
C ALA A 13 -12.54 -3.41 -5.21
N SER A 14 -12.55 -2.46 -4.26
CA SER A 14 -11.41 -2.17 -3.40
C SER A 14 -11.41 -3.12 -2.20
N HIS A 15 -10.39 -3.96 -2.09
CA HIS A 15 -10.30 -5.03 -1.08
C HIS A 15 -8.87 -5.21 -0.56
N VAL A 16 -8.71 -5.90 0.57
CA VAL A 16 -7.40 -6.33 1.08
C VAL A 16 -7.09 -7.69 0.47
N HIS A 17 -5.91 -7.83 -0.12
CA HIS A 17 -5.41 -9.08 -0.69
C HIS A 17 -5.07 -10.09 0.40
N ASP A 18 -5.12 -11.38 0.07
CA ASP A 18 -4.83 -12.47 1.03
C ASP A 18 -3.35 -12.52 1.42
N VAL A 19 -2.47 -12.09 0.52
CA VAL A 19 -1.01 -12.06 0.73
C VAL A 19 -0.57 -10.64 1.06
N GLY A 20 -0.12 -10.46 2.30
CA GLY A 20 0.26 -9.16 2.86
C GLY A 20 -0.94 -8.23 3.00
N VAL A 21 -0.87 -7.21 3.85
CA VAL A 21 -1.96 -6.22 4.03
C VAL A 21 -2.03 -5.24 2.84
N VAL A 22 -2.01 -5.78 1.62
CA VAL A 22 -1.97 -5.04 0.35
C VAL A 22 -3.40 -4.75 -0.08
N VAL A 23 -3.74 -3.48 -0.20
CA VAL A 23 -5.04 -3.09 -0.75
C VAL A 23 -4.98 -3.10 -2.28
N LEU A 24 -5.90 -3.80 -2.94
CA LEU A 24 -6.02 -3.87 -4.39
C LEU A 24 -7.38 -3.31 -4.85
N VAL A 25 -7.53 -3.17 -6.17
CA VAL A 25 -8.79 -2.84 -6.82
C VAL A 25 -9.05 -3.85 -7.93
N THR A 26 -10.16 -4.59 -7.86
CA THR A 26 -10.65 -5.39 -8.97
C THR A 26 -11.21 -4.45 -10.03
N HIS A 27 -10.56 -4.35 -11.18
CA HIS A 27 -10.87 -3.33 -12.18
C HIS A 27 -12.26 -3.51 -12.78
N GLU A 28 -12.67 -4.77 -13.00
CA GLU A 28 -13.95 -5.14 -13.62
C GLU A 28 -15.16 -4.82 -12.73
N GLU A 29 -14.96 -4.75 -11.42
CA GLU A 29 -16.00 -4.43 -10.44
C GLU A 29 -16.02 -2.93 -10.09
N CYS A 30 -15.02 -2.17 -10.55
CA CYS A 30 -14.88 -0.76 -10.22
C CYS A 30 -15.74 0.12 -11.14
N ILE A 31 -16.71 0.82 -10.57
CA ILE A 31 -17.60 1.73 -11.31
C ILE A 31 -17.09 3.17 -11.41
N GLY A 32 -15.83 3.44 -11.05
CA GLY A 32 -15.23 4.77 -11.18
C GLY A 32 -15.88 5.88 -10.32
N CYS A 33 -16.62 5.54 -9.26
CA CYS A 33 -17.38 6.50 -8.45
C CYS A 33 -16.54 7.48 -7.61
N LYS A 34 -15.22 7.25 -7.50
CA LYS A 34 -14.26 8.09 -6.77
C LYS A 34 -14.44 8.18 -5.24
N ALA A 35 -15.36 7.42 -4.64
CA ALA A 35 -15.52 7.39 -3.18
C ALA A 35 -14.21 7.00 -2.45
N CYS A 36 -13.50 6.00 -2.99
CA CYS A 36 -12.23 5.55 -2.42
C CYS A 36 -11.12 6.63 -2.49
N LEU A 37 -11.12 7.49 -3.51
CA LEU A 37 -10.19 8.63 -3.61
C LEU A 37 -10.51 9.64 -2.50
N ALA A 38 -11.77 10.08 -2.39
CA ALA A 38 -12.19 11.05 -1.38
C ALA A 38 -11.95 10.56 0.07
N SER A 39 -12.04 9.25 0.30
CA SER A 39 -11.83 8.65 1.62
C SER A 39 -10.34 8.49 2.01
N CYS A 40 -9.42 8.56 1.05
CA CYS A 40 -8.02 8.25 1.29
C CYS A 40 -7.30 9.47 1.87
N PRO A 41 -6.77 9.43 3.11
CA PRO A 41 -6.11 10.59 3.72
C PRO A 41 -4.74 10.90 3.09
N TYR A 42 -4.26 10.05 2.19
CA TYR A 42 -2.93 10.12 1.59
C TYR A 42 -2.93 10.57 0.13
N ASP A 43 -4.11 10.80 -0.44
CA ASP A 43 -4.28 11.05 -1.89
C ASP A 43 -3.57 9.98 -2.76
N ALA A 44 -3.52 8.74 -2.26
CA ALA A 44 -2.71 7.66 -2.83
C ALA A 44 -3.46 6.85 -3.93
N ARG A 45 -4.54 7.41 -4.47
CA ARG A 45 -5.43 6.78 -5.45
C ARG A 45 -5.72 7.74 -6.58
N PHE A 46 -5.83 7.22 -7.78
CA PHE A 46 -6.15 7.99 -8.98
C PHE A 46 -7.17 7.24 -9.84
N ILE A 47 -7.74 7.93 -10.84
CA ILE A 47 -8.58 7.29 -11.85
C ILE A 47 -7.73 7.01 -13.08
N ASN A 48 -7.69 5.74 -13.47
CA ASN A 48 -7.09 5.31 -14.72
C ASN A 48 -7.92 5.87 -15.91
N PRO A 49 -7.30 6.24 -17.04
CA PRO A 49 -8.03 6.63 -18.25
C PRO A 49 -9.11 5.65 -18.71
N GLU A 50 -8.99 4.36 -18.37
CA GLU A 50 -9.97 3.31 -18.65
C GLU A 50 -11.22 3.37 -17.73
N GLY A 51 -11.23 4.24 -16.70
CA GLY A 51 -12.41 4.57 -15.90
C GLY A 51 -12.47 3.95 -14.50
N TYR A 52 -11.57 3.04 -14.15
CA TYR A 52 -11.49 2.47 -12.79
C TYR A 52 -10.50 3.24 -11.90
N ALA A 53 -10.61 3.05 -10.59
CA ALA A 53 -9.65 3.57 -9.62
C ALA A 53 -8.43 2.65 -9.52
N ASP A 54 -7.25 3.25 -9.39
CA ASP A 54 -5.98 2.53 -9.30
C ASP A 54 -5.09 3.14 -8.20
N LYS A 55 -4.08 2.38 -7.76
CA LYS A 55 -3.13 2.72 -6.69
C LYS A 55 -1.90 1.84 -6.71
N CYS A 56 -0.92 2.20 -5.87
CA CYS A 56 0.39 1.58 -5.75
C CYS A 56 0.53 0.03 -5.66
N THR A 57 -0.44 -0.87 -5.50
CA THR A 57 -0.30 -2.38 -5.35
C THR A 57 0.93 -3.07 -4.68
N PHE A 58 1.96 -2.38 -4.17
CA PHE A 58 3.26 -2.93 -3.78
C PHE A 58 3.88 -3.90 -4.80
N CYS A 59 3.61 -3.68 -6.09
CA CYS A 59 4.06 -4.56 -7.16
C CYS A 59 3.76 -6.04 -6.86
N ILE A 60 2.56 -6.36 -6.38
CA ILE A 60 2.20 -7.74 -5.98
C ILE A 60 2.56 -8.79 -7.05
N HIS A 61 2.38 -8.45 -8.33
CA HIS A 61 2.76 -9.26 -9.50
C HIS A 61 4.27 -9.62 -9.61
N ARG A 62 5.14 -8.91 -8.89
CA ARG A 62 6.59 -9.17 -8.73
C ARG A 62 6.87 -9.86 -7.40
N VAL A 63 6.28 -9.36 -6.32
CA VAL A 63 6.46 -9.90 -4.97
C VAL A 63 6.07 -11.37 -4.89
N GLU A 64 4.98 -11.78 -5.56
CA GLU A 64 4.55 -13.19 -5.63
C GLU A 64 5.57 -14.11 -6.33
N LYS A 65 6.48 -13.54 -7.12
CA LYS A 65 7.59 -14.27 -7.78
C LYS A 65 8.89 -14.22 -6.98
N GLY A 66 8.86 -13.63 -5.78
CA GLY A 66 10.04 -13.42 -4.95
C GLY A 66 10.94 -12.27 -5.42
N GLU A 67 10.42 -11.35 -6.23
CA GLU A 67 11.14 -10.17 -6.68
C GLU A 67 10.78 -8.94 -5.83
N ASP A 68 11.73 -8.01 -5.71
CA ASP A 68 11.47 -6.70 -5.11
C ASP A 68 10.49 -5.86 -5.94
N PRO A 69 9.70 -4.98 -5.28
CA PRO A 69 8.92 -3.96 -5.98
C PRO A 69 9.81 -3.07 -6.86
N ALA A 70 9.24 -2.57 -7.95
CA ALA A 70 10.00 -1.80 -8.94
C ALA A 70 10.70 -0.58 -8.32
N CYS A 71 10.01 0.17 -7.45
CA CYS A 71 10.55 1.34 -6.77
C CYS A 71 11.72 1.02 -5.83
N VAL A 72 11.76 -0.19 -5.25
CA VAL A 72 12.86 -0.68 -4.41
C VAL A 72 14.03 -1.09 -5.30
N SER A 73 13.76 -1.91 -6.31
CA SER A 73 14.80 -2.44 -7.22
C SER A 73 15.55 -1.36 -8.01
N VAL A 74 14.91 -0.23 -8.30
CA VAL A 74 15.51 0.85 -9.10
C VAL A 74 16.18 1.93 -8.24
N CYS A 75 15.98 1.93 -6.92
CA CYS A 75 16.41 3.02 -6.06
C CYS A 75 17.95 3.08 -5.98
N PRO A 76 18.62 4.09 -6.57
CA PRO A 76 20.08 4.14 -6.64
C PRO A 76 20.71 4.47 -5.28
N THR A 77 19.95 5.11 -4.38
CA THR A 77 20.39 5.49 -3.04
C THR A 77 20.02 4.47 -1.98
N HIS A 78 19.32 3.38 -2.35
CA HIS A 78 18.82 2.37 -1.42
C HIS A 78 18.03 2.97 -0.24
N CYS A 79 17.16 3.96 -0.51
CA CYS A 79 16.33 4.57 0.52
C CYS A 79 14.98 3.87 0.75
N MET A 80 14.57 3.03 -0.19
CA MET A 80 13.33 2.25 -0.11
C MET A 80 13.69 0.82 0.28
N HIS A 81 13.08 0.32 1.36
CA HIS A 81 13.21 -1.06 1.81
C HIS A 81 11.82 -1.69 1.83
N PHE A 82 11.72 -2.94 1.41
CA PHE A 82 10.47 -3.69 1.37
C PHE A 82 10.68 -5.08 1.98
N GLY A 83 9.67 -5.59 2.66
CA GLY A 83 9.75 -6.89 3.31
C GLY A 83 8.56 -7.15 4.22
N ASP A 84 8.60 -8.31 4.86
CA ASP A 84 7.58 -8.76 5.80
C ASP A 84 7.78 -8.13 7.18
N LEU A 85 6.74 -7.47 7.70
CA LEU A 85 6.75 -6.86 9.03
C LEU A 85 6.50 -7.90 10.13
N ASP A 86 5.96 -9.06 9.80
CA ASP A 86 5.74 -10.16 10.73
C ASP A 86 7.00 -11.01 10.92
N ASP A 87 7.96 -10.96 9.99
CA ASP A 87 9.30 -11.56 10.16
C ASP A 87 10.24 -10.58 10.88
N PRO A 88 10.66 -10.87 12.14
CA PRO A 88 11.60 -10.01 12.87
C PRO A 88 13.00 -10.01 12.25
N ASN A 89 13.32 -10.98 11.39
CA ASN A 89 14.61 -11.04 10.69
C ASN A 89 14.61 -10.30 9.35
N SER A 90 13.47 -9.81 8.88
CA SER A 90 13.40 -9.02 7.65
C SER A 90 14.18 -7.72 7.80
N GLU A 91 14.67 -7.19 6.68
CA GLU A 91 15.42 -5.92 6.68
C GLU A 91 14.56 -4.76 7.22
N VAL A 92 13.29 -4.70 6.81
CA VAL A 92 12.34 -3.67 7.27
C VAL A 92 12.12 -3.76 8.78
N SER A 93 11.92 -4.95 9.36
CA SER A 93 11.74 -5.13 10.80
C SER A 93 12.99 -4.71 11.58
N LYS A 94 14.19 -5.04 11.08
CA LYS A 94 15.46 -4.60 11.69
C LYS A 94 15.62 -3.08 11.63
N LEU A 95 15.28 -2.44 10.51
CA LEU A 95 15.37 -0.99 10.36
C LEU A 95 14.40 -0.25 11.29
N LEU A 96 13.15 -0.72 11.41
CA LEU A 96 12.16 -0.12 12.31
C LEU A 96 12.53 -0.26 13.78
N ASN A 97 13.18 -1.37 14.17
CA ASN A 97 13.63 -1.59 15.54
C ASN A 97 14.92 -0.82 15.89
N SER A 98 15.78 -0.54 14.90
CA SER A 98 17.08 0.10 15.13
C SER A 98 17.08 1.62 14.94
N ARG A 99 16.10 2.17 14.22
CA ARG A 99 16.06 3.60 13.87
C ARG A 99 14.73 4.22 14.26
N ARG A 100 14.79 5.50 14.66
CA ARG A 100 13.58 6.30 14.85
C ARG A 100 12.81 6.36 13.54
N ASN A 101 11.51 6.15 13.63
CA ASN A 101 10.63 6.11 12.48
C ASN A 101 9.26 6.68 12.84
N HIS A 102 8.48 6.99 11.82
CA HIS A 102 7.09 7.41 11.98
C HIS A 102 6.26 6.99 10.78
N ALA A 103 4.95 6.80 11.02
CA ALA A 103 3.96 6.64 9.96
C ALA A 103 3.47 8.02 9.49
N LEU A 104 2.98 8.09 8.25
CA LEU A 104 2.35 9.30 7.71
C LEU A 104 0.92 9.44 8.27
N ILE A 105 0.58 10.64 8.75
CA ILE A 105 -0.75 11.02 9.28
C ILE A 105 -1.31 9.94 10.24
N PRO A 106 -0.62 9.65 11.36
CA PRO A 106 -1.06 8.62 12.31
C PRO A 106 -2.44 8.91 12.91
N GLU A 107 -2.82 10.18 13.06
CA GLU A 107 -4.11 10.64 13.56
C GLU A 107 -5.31 10.21 12.69
N ALA A 108 -5.08 9.85 11.41
CA ALA A 108 -6.13 9.32 10.55
C ALA A 108 -6.57 7.88 10.93
N GLY A 109 -5.84 7.21 11.83
CA GLY A 109 -6.25 5.92 12.38
C GLY A 109 -6.25 4.74 11.39
N THR A 110 -5.67 4.90 10.20
CA THR A 110 -5.67 3.87 9.14
C THR A 110 -4.61 2.78 9.35
N LYS A 111 -3.62 3.05 10.22
CA LYS A 111 -2.45 2.19 10.51
C LYS A 111 -1.73 1.77 9.20
N PRO A 112 -1.09 2.72 8.50
CA PRO A 112 -0.45 2.45 7.22
C PRO A 112 0.77 1.52 7.39
N GLN A 113 1.15 0.83 6.32
CA GLN A 113 2.28 -0.11 6.28
C GLN A 113 3.52 0.50 5.61
N ILE A 114 3.63 1.83 5.64
CA ILE A 114 4.77 2.60 5.13
C ILE A 114 5.28 3.47 6.26
N PHE A 115 6.57 3.39 6.52
CA PHE A 115 7.24 4.08 7.61
C PHE A 115 8.42 4.88 7.06
N TYR A 116 8.60 6.08 7.59
CA TYR A 116 9.70 6.97 7.22
C TYR A 116 10.75 6.93 8.32
N LEU A 117 11.97 6.55 7.95
CA LEU A 117 13.12 6.53 8.85
C LEU A 117 13.66 7.95 9.05
N THR A 118 14.09 8.25 10.28
CA THR A 118 14.69 9.53 10.70
C THR A 118 16.05 9.33 11.37
#